data_AF-A0A0R1LKU3-F1
#
_entry.id   AF-A0A0R1LKU3-F1
#
_cell.length_a   1.000
_cell.length_b   1.000
_cell.length_c   1.000
_cell.angle_alpha   90.00
_cell.angle_beta   90.00
_cell.angle_gamma   90.00
#
_symmetry.space_group_name_H-M   'P 1'
#
loop_
_entity.id
_entity.type
_entity.pdbx_description
1 polymer ?
#
loop_
_entity_poly.entity_id
_entity_poly.type
_entity_poly.pdbx_seq_one_letter_code
_entity_poly.pdbx_strand_id
1 'polypeptide(L)'
;MPTQPAKPVATPAEKPAAPILIQMGIFAAILFVSSLISGLFPPELPVPTPVVGLVILYILLATHALKLYQVEKLGDFLISLIAFLFVPSGIQVAANLDILRTQGLQIFVVMLLATIILLVCVAYTTKLMIWLRQHVFHGDITVDADVDGEGS
;
A
#
# COMPACT_ATOMS: atom_id res chain seq x y z
N MET A 1 -22.69 -46.32 22.66
CA MET A 1 -21.98 -45.18 23.26
C MET A 1 -22.82 -43.93 23.04
N PRO A 2 -23.13 -43.15 24.08
CA PRO A 2 -23.98 -41.96 23.99
C PRO A 2 -23.36 -40.87 23.13
N THR A 3 -24.21 -40.22 22.33
CA THR A 3 -23.90 -39.11 21.44
C THR A 3 -23.27 -37.95 22.18
N GLN A 4 -22.03 -37.63 21.82
CA GLN A 4 -21.31 -36.48 22.34
C GLN A 4 -22.05 -35.18 21.95
N PRO A 5 -22.46 -34.33 22.90
CA PRO A 5 -23.05 -33.05 22.56
C PRO A 5 -21.97 -32.17 21.92
N ALA A 6 -22.21 -31.72 20.70
CA ALA A 6 -21.34 -30.77 19.99
C ALA A 6 -21.17 -29.52 20.86
N LYS A 7 -19.94 -29.30 21.33
CA LYS A 7 -19.54 -28.10 22.07
C LYS A 7 -19.87 -26.87 21.19
N PRO A 8 -20.54 -25.84 21.71
CA PRO A 8 -20.78 -24.61 20.95
C PRO A 8 -19.44 -24.04 20.51
N VAL A 9 -19.22 -23.98 19.19
CA VAL A 9 -18.10 -23.26 18.61
C VAL A 9 -18.33 -21.79 18.98
N ALA A 10 -17.58 -21.30 19.95
CA ALA A 10 -17.65 -19.92 20.37
C ALA A 10 -17.35 -19.03 19.16
N THR A 11 -18.35 -18.30 18.71
CA THR A 11 -18.22 -17.22 17.73
C THR A 11 -17.12 -16.26 18.22
N PRO A 12 -16.01 -16.07 17.49
CA PRO A 12 -15.04 -15.06 17.85
C PRO A 12 -15.74 -13.69 17.87
N ALA A 13 -15.63 -12.98 18.98
CA ALA A 13 -16.20 -11.65 19.15
C ALA A 13 -15.58 -10.68 18.12
N GLU A 14 -16.31 -10.41 17.04
CA GLU A 14 -15.94 -9.42 16.04
C GLU A 14 -15.96 -8.03 16.68
N LYS A 15 -14.77 -7.49 16.99
CA LYS A 15 -14.63 -6.14 17.51
C LYS A 15 -15.14 -5.18 16.43
N PRO A 16 -16.10 -4.28 16.72
CA PRO A 16 -16.82 -3.52 15.71
C PRO A 16 -15.85 -2.76 14.81
N ALA A 17 -16.00 -2.94 13.50
CA ALA A 17 -15.31 -2.14 12.50
C ALA A 17 -15.55 -0.66 12.80
N ALA A 18 -14.48 0.13 12.84
CA ALA A 18 -14.61 1.56 13.13
C ALA A 18 -15.54 2.21 12.08
N PRO A 19 -16.49 3.07 12.49
CA PRO A 19 -17.36 3.78 11.55
C PRO A 19 -16.52 4.55 10.52
N ILE A 20 -16.99 4.59 9.27
CA ILE A 20 -16.26 5.20 8.13
C ILE A 20 -15.79 6.62 8.44
N LEU A 21 -16.58 7.38 9.21
CA LEU A 21 -16.23 8.73 9.66
C LEU A 21 -14.94 8.78 10.49
N ILE A 22 -14.69 7.78 11.34
CA ILE A 22 -13.45 7.67 12.11
C ILE A 22 -12.29 7.33 11.18
N GLN A 23 -12.49 6.45 10.19
CA GLN A 23 -11.45 6.13 9.22
C GLN A 23 -11.04 7.38 8.43
N MET A 24 -12.02 8.17 7.96
CA MET A 24 -11.77 9.45 7.33
C MET A 24 -11.03 10.41 8.26
N GLY A 25 -11.40 10.45 9.54
CA GLY A 25 -10.70 11.23 10.56
C GLY A 25 -9.24 10.81 10.74
N ILE A 26 -8.94 9.51 10.69
CA ILE A 26 -7.57 8.97 10.76
C ILE A 26 -6.75 9.43 9.54
N PHE A 27 -7.25 9.23 8.32
CA PHE A 27 -6.55 9.67 7.11
C PHE A 27 -6.35 11.19 7.10
N ALA A 28 -7.37 11.96 7.50
CA ALA A 28 -7.28 13.42 7.60
C ALA A 28 -6.24 13.87 8.64
N ALA A 29 -6.22 13.25 9.82
CA ALA A 29 -5.24 13.56 10.86
C ALA A 29 -3.81 13.24 10.40
N ILE A 30 -3.59 12.07 9.79
CA ILE A 30 -2.28 11.68 9.26
C ILE A 30 -1.84 12.64 8.16
N LEU A 31 -2.71 12.97 7.20
CA LEU A 31 -2.39 13.92 6.14
C LEU A 31 -2.15 15.33 6.69
N PHE A 32 -2.87 15.76 7.73
CA PHE A 32 -2.64 17.04 8.39
C PHE A 32 -1.25 17.09 9.04
N VAL A 33 -0.89 16.07 9.83
CA VAL A 33 0.45 15.95 10.43
C VAL A 33 1.52 15.87 9.33
N SER A 34 1.26 15.11 8.27
CA SER A 34 2.16 15.00 7.12
C SER A 34 2.35 16.34 6.41
N SER A 35 1.30 17.15 6.31
CA SER A 35 1.36 18.48 5.67
C SER A 35 2.25 19.43 6.47
N LEU A 36 2.14 19.40 7.80
CA LEU A 36 3.03 20.15 8.69
C LEU A 36 4.49 19.72 8.51
N ILE A 37 4.74 18.41 8.41
CA ILE A 37 6.10 17.86 8.23
C ILE A 37 6.63 18.20 6.84
N SER A 38 5.85 17.99 5.77
CA SER A 38 6.22 18.35 4.40
C SER A 38 6.54 19.84 4.27
N GLY A 39 5.87 20.71 5.03
CA GLY A 39 6.17 22.14 5.08
C GLY A 39 7.50 22.51 5.77
N LEU A 40 8.11 21.58 6.51
CA LEU A 40 9.43 21.76 7.12
C LEU A 40 10.57 21.27 6.21
N PHE A 41 10.26 20.55 5.12
CA PHE A 41 11.29 20.10 4.18
C PHE A 41 11.84 21.28 3.36
N PRO A 42 13.13 21.23 2.97
CA PRO A 42 13.73 22.23 2.10
C PRO A 42 12.94 22.37 0.79
N PRO A 43 12.78 23.59 0.23
CA PRO A 43 12.08 23.82 -1.04
C PRO A 43 12.68 23.03 -2.22
N GLU A 44 13.93 22.63 -2.10
CA GLU A 44 14.72 21.91 -3.09
C GLU A 44 14.28 20.45 -3.28
N LEU A 45 13.57 19.87 -2.30
CA LEU A 45 13.07 18.50 -2.36
C LEU A 45 11.60 18.44 -1.94
N PRO A 46 10.67 18.79 -2.86
CA PRO A 46 9.24 18.77 -2.58
C PRO A 46 8.75 17.33 -2.46
N VAL A 47 8.61 16.84 -1.23
CA VAL A 47 8.01 15.52 -0.96
C VAL A 47 6.49 15.66 -0.90
N PRO A 48 5.73 14.94 -1.73
CA PRO A 48 4.27 14.98 -1.68
C PRO A 48 3.75 14.58 -0.30
N THR A 49 2.83 15.37 0.25
CA THR A 49 2.19 15.10 1.56
C THR A 49 1.67 13.66 1.72
N PRO A 50 1.02 13.05 0.70
CA PRO A 50 0.53 11.67 0.83
C PRO A 50 1.65 10.63 0.99
N VAL A 51 2.84 10.88 0.44
CA VAL A 51 3.99 9.97 0.57
C VAL A 51 4.51 9.98 1.99
N VAL A 52 4.61 11.17 2.61
CA VAL A 52 4.95 11.30 4.04
C VAL A 52 3.89 10.61 4.90
N GLY A 53 2.61 10.79 4.58
CA GLY A 53 1.50 10.14 5.27
C GLY A 53 1.53 8.62 5.19
N LEU A 54 1.97 8.05 4.05
CA LEU A 54 2.15 6.61 3.89
C LEU A 54 3.21 6.07 4.86
N VAL A 55 4.34 6.76 5.01
CA VAL A 55 5.41 6.36 5.94
C VAL A 55 4.93 6.43 7.39
N ILE A 56 4.22 7.49 7.78
CA ILE A 56 3.67 7.65 9.13
C ILE A 56 2.64 6.57 9.43
N LEU A 57 1.69 6.35 8.51
CA LEU A 57 0.67 5.31 8.65
C LEU A 57 1.32 3.92 8.78
N TYR A 58 2.32 3.63 7.96
CA TYR A 58 3.08 2.38 8.04
C TYR A 58 3.74 2.19 9.42
N ILE A 59 4.39 3.21 9.98
CA ILE A 59 5.00 3.15 11.32
C ILE A 59 3.94 2.92 12.40
N LEU A 60 2.78 3.59 12.30
CA LEU A 60 1.67 3.43 13.25
C LEU A 60 1.07 2.02 13.21
N LEU A 61 1.05 1.40 12.03
CA LEU A 61 0.64 0.02 11.82
C LEU A 61 1.68 -0.98 12.35
N ALA A 62 2.95 -0.74 12.04
CA ALA A 62 4.07 -1.58 12.48
C ALA A 62 4.25 -1.59 14.01
N THR A 63 3.94 -0.48 14.68
CA THR A 63 3.94 -0.37 16.15
C THR A 63 2.66 -0.91 16.79
N HIS A 64 1.70 -1.42 16.01
CA HIS A 64 0.36 -1.85 16.44
C HIS A 64 -0.46 -0.78 17.20
N ALA A 65 -0.05 0.49 17.17
CA ALA A 65 -0.80 1.61 17.74
C ALA A 65 -2.12 1.82 16.98
N LEU A 66 -2.13 1.49 15.69
CA LEU A 66 -3.30 1.53 14.83
C LEU A 66 -3.52 0.15 14.21
N LYS A 67 -4.76 -0.33 14.16
CA LYS A 67 -5.10 -1.64 13.58
C LYS A 67 -5.56 -1.49 12.14
N LEU A 68 -5.14 -2.41 11.27
CA LEU A 68 -5.48 -2.44 9.84
C LEU A 68 -6.98 -2.21 9.57
N TYR A 69 -7.86 -2.88 10.32
CA TYR A 69 -9.32 -2.75 10.14
C TYR A 69 -9.87 -1.32 10.32
N GLN A 70 -9.12 -0.41 10.95
CA GLN A 70 -9.52 0.99 11.16
C GLN A 70 -9.32 1.86 9.92
N VAL A 71 -8.59 1.39 8.90
CA VAL A 71 -8.28 2.15 7.68
C VAL A 71 -8.58 1.38 6.39
N GLU A 72 -8.65 0.05 6.47
CA GLU A 72 -8.84 -0.86 5.33
C GLU A 72 -10.10 -0.53 4.50
N LYS A 73 -11.27 -0.39 5.15
CA LYS A 73 -12.53 -0.16 4.44
C LYS A 73 -12.55 1.13 3.62
N LEU A 74 -11.98 2.22 4.15
CA LEU A 74 -11.83 3.48 3.41
C LEU A 74 -10.74 3.33 2.32
N GLY A 75 -9.62 2.69 2.64
CA GLY A 75 -8.54 2.43 1.69
C GLY A 75 -9.04 1.71 0.44
N ASP A 76 -9.77 0.60 0.62
CA ASP A 76 -10.38 -0.18 -0.47
C ASP A 76 -11.37 0.65 -1.29
N PHE A 77 -12.16 1.50 -0.61
CA PHE A 77 -13.06 2.43 -1.29
C PHE A 77 -12.31 3.44 -2.17
N LEU A 78 -11.19 4.01 -1.70
CA LEU A 78 -10.39 4.94 -2.51
C LEU A 78 -9.68 4.24 -3.67
N ILE A 79 -9.20 3.01 -3.44
CA ILE A 79 -8.55 2.22 -4.50
C ILE A 79 -9.55 1.87 -5.59
N SER A 80 -10.78 1.52 -5.22
CA SER A 80 -11.89 1.36 -6.17
C SER A 80 -12.19 2.66 -6.93
N LEU A 81 -12.14 3.80 -6.23
CA LEU A 81 -12.32 5.12 -6.84
C LEU A 81 -11.20 5.44 -7.86
N ILE A 82 -9.97 4.97 -7.70
CA ILE A 82 -8.89 5.18 -8.69
C ILE A 82 -9.31 4.62 -10.05
N ALA A 83 -9.80 3.39 -10.12
CA ALA A 83 -10.28 2.79 -11.38
C ALA A 83 -11.44 3.59 -11.99
N PHE A 84 -12.36 4.07 -11.14
CA PHE A 84 -13.45 4.94 -11.58
C PHE A 84 -12.95 6.29 -12.12
N LEU A 85 -11.95 6.93 -11.48
CA LEU A 85 -11.34 8.19 -11.90
C LEU A 85 -10.49 8.05 -13.17
N PHE A 86 -10.02 6.84 -13.50
CA PHE A 86 -9.34 6.56 -14.77
C PHE A 86 -10.26 6.68 -15.98
N VAL A 87 -11.56 6.36 -15.85
CA VAL A 87 -12.53 6.45 -16.95
C VAL A 87 -12.68 7.88 -17.49
N PRO A 88 -13.03 8.91 -16.69
CA PRO A 88 -13.14 10.27 -17.19
C PRO A 88 -11.79 10.85 -17.64
N SER A 89 -10.70 10.50 -16.95
CA SER A 89 -9.35 10.93 -17.33
C SER A 89 -8.95 10.36 -18.70
N GLY A 90 -9.28 9.10 -18.98
CA GLY A 90 -9.03 8.45 -20.27
C GLY A 90 -9.87 9.06 -21.41
N ILE A 91 -11.14 9.36 -21.16
CA ILE A 91 -12.02 10.03 -22.14
C ILE A 91 -11.46 11.40 -22.52
N GLN A 92 -10.94 12.18 -21.57
CA GLN A 92 -10.33 13.48 -21.84
C GLN A 92 -9.09 13.37 -22.73
N VAL A 93 -8.27 12.33 -22.54
CA VAL A 93 -7.12 12.05 -23.41
C VAL A 93 -7.58 11.62 -24.81
N ALA A 94 -8.63 10.81 -24.92
CA ALA A 94 -9.22 10.41 -26.20
C ALA A 94 -9.89 11.57 -26.96
N ALA A 95 -10.26 12.66 -26.28
CA ALA A 95 -10.69 13.89 -26.95
C ALA A 95 -9.51 14.68 -27.57
N ASN A 96 -8.28 14.45 -27.10
CA ASN A 96 -7.05 15.14 -27.53
C ASN A 96 -6.08 14.18 -28.24
N LEU A 97 -6.57 13.37 -29.18
CA LEU A 97 -5.77 12.35 -29.87
C LEU A 97 -4.64 12.90 -30.74
N ASP A 98 -4.69 14.17 -31.14
CA ASP A 98 -3.68 14.80 -32.01
C ASP A 98 -2.29 14.87 -31.32
N ILE A 99 -2.30 15.17 -30.02
CA ILE A 99 -1.09 15.18 -29.18
C ILE A 99 -0.54 13.76 -29.03
N LEU A 100 -1.41 12.76 -28.86
CA LEU A 100 -1.03 11.35 -28.77
C LEU A 100 -0.50 10.81 -30.10
N ARG A 101 -1.01 11.28 -31.25
CA ARG A 101 -0.47 10.90 -32.56
C ARG A 101 0.95 11.41 -32.75
N THR A 102 1.23 12.62 -32.28
CA THR A 102 2.53 13.27 -32.47
C THR A 102 3.58 12.82 -31.43
N GLN A 103 3.17 12.61 -30.17
CA GLN A 103 4.08 12.30 -29.06
C GLN A 103 3.82 10.96 -28.35
N GLY A 104 2.84 10.18 -28.79
CA GLY A 104 2.43 8.93 -28.12
C GLY A 104 3.55 7.90 -28.00
N LEU A 105 4.41 7.80 -29.02
CA LEU A 105 5.57 6.91 -28.96
C LEU A 105 6.58 7.35 -27.89
N GLN A 106 6.85 8.65 -27.77
CA GLN A 106 7.73 9.18 -26.73
C GLN A 106 7.16 8.95 -25.33
N ILE A 107 5.86 9.17 -25.13
CA ILE A 107 5.17 8.92 -23.86
C ILE A 107 5.25 7.43 -23.49
N PHE A 108 4.98 6.54 -24.44
CA PHE A 108 5.04 5.09 -24.22
C PHE A 108 6.45 4.64 -23.80
N VAL A 109 7.49 5.10 -24.51
CA VAL A 109 8.88 4.78 -24.18
C VAL A 109 9.25 5.29 -22.78
N VAL A 110 8.87 6.52 -22.43
CA VAL A 110 9.13 7.10 -21.11
C VAL A 110 8.40 6.31 -20.01
N MET A 111 7.12 5.93 -20.22
CA MET A 111 6.38 5.10 -19.25
C MET A 111 7.04 3.74 -19.06
N LEU A 112 7.45 3.07 -20.15
CA LEU A 112 8.11 1.77 -20.08
C LEU A 112 9.43 1.86 -19.31
N LEU A 113 10.27 2.83 -19.66
CA LEU A 113 11.55 3.06 -18.99
C LEU A 113 11.36 3.42 -17.52
N ALA A 114 10.45 4.35 -17.19
CA ALA A 114 10.17 4.73 -15.82
C ALA A 114 9.67 3.55 -14.99
N THR A 115 8.83 2.67 -15.57
CA THR A 115 8.35 1.45 -14.91
C THR A 115 9.51 0.49 -14.63
N ILE A 116 10.38 0.24 -15.62
CA ILE A 116 11.55 -0.63 -15.44
C ILE A 116 12.47 -0.07 -14.36
N ILE A 117 12.79 1.23 -14.42
CA ILE A 117 13.65 1.89 -13.43
C ILE A 117 13.04 1.82 -12.03
N LEU A 118 11.73 2.06 -11.90
CA LEU A 118 11.02 1.95 -10.64
C LEU A 118 11.11 0.52 -10.07
N LEU A 119 10.84 -0.51 -10.88
CA LEU A 119 10.94 -1.91 -10.46
C LEU A 119 12.36 -2.29 -10.04
N VAL A 120 13.38 -1.82 -10.78
CA VAL A 120 14.79 -2.02 -10.43
C VAL A 120 15.09 -1.36 -9.09
N CYS A 121 14.67 -0.12 -8.87
CA CYS A 121 14.87 0.60 -7.62
C CYS A 121 14.22 -0.12 -6.43
N VAL A 122 12.98 -0.61 -6.60
CA VAL A 122 12.27 -1.42 -5.59
C VAL A 122 13.00 -2.73 -5.33
N ALA A 123 13.44 -3.45 -6.36
CA ALA A 123 14.16 -4.70 -6.22
C ALA A 123 15.50 -4.52 -5.48
N TYR A 124 16.26 -3.47 -5.80
CA TYR A 124 17.50 -3.14 -5.09
C TYR A 124 17.23 -2.72 -3.65
N THR A 125 16.20 -1.92 -3.39
CA THR A 125 15.81 -1.53 -2.02
C THR A 125 15.46 -2.74 -1.18
N THR A 126 14.66 -3.67 -1.71
CA THR A 126 14.30 -4.92 -1.03
C THR A 126 15.52 -5.82 -0.81
N LYS A 127 16.39 -5.97 -1.81
CA LYS A 127 17.64 -6.74 -1.68
C LYS A 127 18.57 -6.14 -0.63
N LEU A 128 18.72 -4.83 -0.62
CA LEU A 128 19.50 -4.11 0.39
C LEU A 128 18.91 -4.32 1.79
N MET A 129 17.58 -4.26 1.94
CA MET A 129 16.91 -4.50 3.22
C MET A 129 17.12 -5.94 3.72
N ILE A 130 17.03 -6.94 2.84
CA ILE A 130 17.31 -8.35 3.18
C ILE A 130 18.77 -8.54 3.56
N TRP A 131 19.69 -8.00 2.76
CA TRP A 131 21.13 -8.08 3.02
C TRP A 131 21.51 -7.40 4.34
N LEU A 132 20.97 -6.21 4.61
CA LEU A 132 21.21 -5.46 5.84
C LEU A 132 20.66 -6.20 7.06
N ARG A 133 19.50 -6.86 6.93
CA ARG A 133 18.96 -7.73 7.98
C ARG A 133 19.91 -8.91 8.26
N GLN A 134 20.43 -9.57 7.23
CA GLN A 134 21.35 -10.70 7.38
C GLN A 134 22.68 -10.31 8.05
N HIS A 135 23.17 -9.09 7.83
CA HIS A 135 24.43 -8.64 8.42
C HIS A 135 24.30 -8.08 9.85
N VAL A 136 23.12 -7.57 10.23
CA VAL A 136 22.90 -6.93 11.55
C VAL A 136 22.13 -7.83 12.53
N PHE A 137 21.27 -8.72 12.04
CA PHE A 137 20.45 -9.63 12.85
C PHE A 137 20.79 -11.09 12.52
N HIS A 138 21.72 -11.67 13.26
CA HIS A 138 21.82 -13.14 13.41
C HIS A 138 20.57 -13.62 14.15
N GLY A 139 19.53 -13.95 13.39
CA GLY A 139 18.35 -14.65 13.86
C GLY A 139 17.87 -15.50 12.70
N ASP A 140 18.31 -16.76 12.69
CA ASP A 140 17.96 -17.75 11.68
C ASP A 140 16.44 -17.88 11.60
N ILE A 141 15.85 -17.39 10.51
CA ILE A 141 14.50 -17.78 10.12
C ILE A 141 14.68 -18.86 9.07
N THR A 142 14.53 -20.10 9.51
CA THR A 142 14.29 -21.25 8.65
C THR A 142 13.08 -20.93 7.80
N VAL A 143 13.33 -20.57 6.54
CA VAL A 143 12.32 -20.65 5.50
C VAL A 143 12.08 -22.14 5.34
N ASP A 144 11.10 -22.65 6.07
CA ASP A 144 10.65 -24.03 5.89
C ASP A 144 10.26 -24.17 4.42
N ALA A 145 10.94 -25.11 3.77
CA ALA A 145 10.73 -25.48 2.40
C ALA A 145 9.44 -26.30 2.31
N ASP A 146 8.29 -25.68 2.57
CA ASP A 146 6.97 -26.26 2.27
C ASP A 146 6.51 -25.83 0.86
N VAL A 147 7.37 -26.01 -0.14
CA VAL A 147 7.00 -25.94 -1.57
C VAL A 147 7.57 -27.15 -2.34
N ASP A 148 7.69 -28.30 -1.68
CA ASP A 148 8.02 -29.59 -2.34
C ASP A 148 7.00 -30.69 -1.94
N GLY A 149 5.76 -30.31 -1.64
CA GLY A 149 4.77 -31.16 -0.95
C GLY A 149 3.34 -31.20 -1.50
N GLU A 150 3.09 -30.82 -2.76
CA GLU A 150 1.90 -31.25 -3.53
C GLU A 150 2.40 -31.44 -4.96
N GLY A 151 2.46 -32.62 -5.55
CA GLY A 151 1.58 -33.77 -5.42
C GLY A 151 1.25 -34.18 -6.84
N SER A 152 1.79 -35.34 -7.23
CA SER A 152 1.71 -36.03 -8.52
C SER A 152 0.37 -35.95 -9.26
#